data_AF-A0A328D5J0-F1
#
_entry.id   AF-A0A328D5J0-F1
#
_cell.length_a   1.000
_cell.length_b   1.000
_cell.length_c   1.000
_cell.angle_alpha   90.00
_cell.angle_beta   90.00
_cell.angle_gamma   90.00
#
_symmetry.space_group_name_H-M   'P 1'
#
loop_
_entity.id
_entity.type
_entity.pdbx_description
1 polymer ?
#
loop_
_entity_poly.entity_id
_entity_poly.type
_entity_poly.pdbx_seq_one_letter_code
_entity_poly.pdbx_strand_id
1 'polypeptide(L)'
;MAVAGGQAVVSLIVPRSKLKSDSIDMHCSRLSTLPRLVSLRSRENSRRRLAPLVYRTRSLNPRCEGGPNSLNRGEDKASANTSRQSSLSALEILKTSAADRYSKQSSSIIVIGLNVHTAPVEVREKFAIAESDWPRAISELCSLNHIEEAAVLSTCNRIEIYVLALSQTRGVKEVTEWMSKVSGVPVSEISQHRFLLQEKDAIQHLFEVSAGLDSVVLGEGQILAQVKQVVKTSQGAPGFGKKMNGLFKHAISVGKRVRTETNISTGSVSVSSAAVELAQMKLPDHSYATARVLVVGAGKMGKLVIKHLVARGCKQMVVVNRNVDRVAAICEELKDDVEIECKPLSQMLECASHADVVFTCTASDIHLFSREDVQSLAPVIGGQRLFVDISVPRNVDPRACDLEATKVYNVDDLKEVVAANKEDRLRKKMEAMEIINKEVKQFEGWKNSLETVPTIKKLRAYAERIRASEVEKCLSKMGNDISKDKKKAVYDLSIGILNKLLHGPMQHLRCDGDERPLSEVLENMDALNRIFDLDADTSLLEEKIRAKLEQTQKRAS
;
A
#
# COMPACT_ATOMS: atom_id res chain seq x y z
N MET A 1 -69.97 3.94 -16.67
CA MET A 1 -69.88 2.60 -16.04
C MET A 1 -69.01 2.71 -14.81
N ALA A 2 -69.58 2.33 -13.65
CA ALA A 2 -69.01 1.74 -12.41
C ALA A 2 -67.50 1.87 -12.10
N VAL A 3 -66.97 1.97 -10.86
CA VAL A 3 -67.41 1.88 -9.44
C VAL A 3 -66.12 2.22 -8.63
N ALA A 4 -66.14 3.21 -7.72
CA ALA A 4 -66.16 3.14 -6.25
C ALA A 4 -64.85 2.89 -5.46
N GLY A 5 -64.72 3.62 -4.33
CA GLY A 5 -63.92 3.32 -3.12
C GLY A 5 -62.50 3.88 -3.10
N GLY A 6 -61.99 4.57 -2.07
CA GLY A 6 -62.51 4.93 -0.76
C GLY A 6 -61.38 5.45 0.14
N GLN A 7 -61.79 6.17 1.19
CA GLN A 7 -61.08 6.57 2.42
C GLN A 7 -60.10 7.76 2.41
N ALA A 8 -60.60 8.80 3.08
CA ALA A 8 -59.88 9.95 3.61
C ALA A 8 -59.38 9.67 5.03
N VAL A 9 -58.17 10.15 5.36
CA VAL A 9 -57.77 10.51 6.72
C VAL A 9 -57.04 11.85 6.63
N VAL A 10 -57.64 12.88 7.21
CA VAL A 10 -57.13 14.24 7.33
C VAL A 10 -56.38 14.35 8.67
N SER A 11 -55.15 14.86 8.65
CA SER A 11 -54.57 15.52 9.83
C SER A 11 -53.59 16.60 9.38
N LEU A 12 -53.94 17.84 9.71
CA LEU A 12 -53.19 19.08 9.46
C LEU A 12 -52.01 19.18 10.44
N ILE A 13 -50.82 19.54 9.92
CA ILE A 13 -49.67 19.98 10.71
C ILE A 13 -49.18 21.33 10.16
N VAL A 14 -49.30 22.39 10.96
CA VAL A 14 -48.63 23.70 10.80
C VAL A 14 -48.25 24.19 12.22
N PRO A 15 -47.11 24.92 12.39
CA PRO A 15 -46.23 24.77 13.55
C PRO A 15 -46.41 25.87 14.61
N ARG A 16 -45.73 25.73 15.77
CA ARG A 16 -45.51 26.86 16.68
C ARG A 16 -44.17 26.79 17.41
N SER A 17 -43.51 27.93 17.33
CA SER A 17 -42.30 28.41 18.00
C SER A 17 -42.55 28.92 19.42
N LYS A 18 -41.44 29.05 20.17
CA LYS A 18 -41.18 29.85 21.39
C LYS A 18 -41.67 29.27 22.72
N LEU A 19 -40.72 29.13 23.65
CA LEU A 19 -40.79 29.66 25.02
C LEU A 19 -39.36 29.81 25.59
N LYS A 20 -39.16 30.91 26.32
CA LYS A 20 -37.98 31.38 27.08
C LYS A 20 -38.35 31.34 28.57
N SER A 21 -37.31 31.41 29.42
CA SER A 21 -37.26 31.59 30.90
C SER A 21 -37.14 30.26 31.67
N ASP A 22 -36.27 30.07 32.66
CA ASP A 22 -35.83 30.96 33.74
C ASP A 22 -34.35 30.85 34.15
N SER A 23 -33.89 31.91 34.81
CA SER A 23 -32.61 32.13 35.46
C SER A 23 -32.55 31.53 36.88
N ILE A 24 -31.36 31.11 37.33
CA ILE A 24 -30.99 31.07 38.75
C ILE A 24 -29.57 31.63 38.91
N ASP A 25 -29.49 32.74 39.66
CA ASP A 25 -28.28 33.36 40.21
C ASP A 25 -27.78 32.58 41.44
N MET A 26 -26.46 32.53 41.63
CA MET A 26 -25.90 32.54 42.99
C MET A 26 -24.53 33.25 43.02
N HIS A 27 -24.48 34.32 43.80
CA HIS A 27 -23.36 35.22 43.98
C HIS A 27 -22.33 34.69 45.00
N CYS A 28 -21.07 34.68 44.57
CA CYS A 28 -19.87 35.30 45.17
C CYS A 28 -19.69 35.37 46.71
N SER A 29 -18.53 34.90 47.18
CA SER A 29 -17.81 35.47 48.34
C SER A 29 -16.30 35.35 48.14
N ARG A 30 -15.60 36.48 48.29
CA ARG A 30 -14.15 36.69 48.09
C ARG A 30 -13.34 36.14 49.26
N LEU A 31 -12.10 35.71 49.00
CA LEU A 31 -10.95 36.05 49.85
C LEU A 31 -9.63 35.86 49.08
N SER A 32 -8.86 36.94 49.08
CA SER A 32 -7.56 37.16 48.47
C SER A 32 -6.42 36.57 49.32
N THR A 33 -5.38 35.99 48.69
CA THR A 33 -3.97 36.24 49.06
C THR A 33 -3.00 35.64 48.02
N LEU A 34 -2.14 36.50 47.49
CA LEU A 34 -0.92 36.20 46.71
C LEU A 34 0.21 35.75 47.66
N PRO A 35 1.27 35.05 47.20
CA PRO A 35 2.44 35.77 46.66
C PRO A 35 3.18 35.14 45.45
N ARG A 36 3.55 36.04 44.53
CA ARG A 36 4.83 36.23 43.81
C ARG A 36 5.70 35.01 43.38
N LEU A 37 5.78 34.86 42.05
CA LEU A 37 6.97 35.00 41.19
C LEU A 37 8.38 34.84 41.80
N VAL A 38 9.11 33.85 41.30
CA VAL A 38 10.56 33.97 41.03
C VAL A 38 10.84 33.56 39.59
N SER A 39 11.36 34.54 38.85
CA SER A 39 11.96 34.46 37.51
C SER A 39 13.40 33.98 37.64
N LEU A 40 13.84 33.07 36.76
CA LEU A 40 15.26 32.96 36.39
C LEU A 40 15.40 32.76 34.88
N ARG A 41 15.87 33.82 34.23
CA ARG A 41 16.34 33.88 32.84
C ARG A 41 17.76 33.32 32.72
N SER A 42 17.95 32.50 31.68
CA SER A 42 19.08 32.39 30.74
C SER A 42 20.53 32.63 31.18
N ARG A 43 21.40 31.65 30.89
CA ARG A 43 22.80 31.73 30.38
C ARG A 43 23.33 30.30 30.26
N GLU A 44 24.22 29.89 29.37
CA GLU A 44 24.74 30.32 28.07
C GLU A 44 25.59 29.13 27.58
N ASN A 45 25.71 28.94 26.27
CA ASN A 45 26.80 28.27 25.55
C ASN A 45 27.44 26.97 26.10
N SER A 46 27.25 25.88 25.35
CA SER A 46 28.31 24.88 25.13
C SER A 46 28.10 24.13 23.81
N ARG A 47 28.80 24.60 22.77
CA ARG A 47 29.10 23.81 21.57
C ARG A 47 29.89 22.55 21.99
N ARG A 48 29.39 21.36 21.68
CA ARG A 48 30.21 20.15 21.62
C ARG A 48 30.06 19.50 20.24
N ARG A 49 31.06 19.76 19.38
CA ARG A 49 31.49 18.82 18.35
C ARG A 49 32.15 17.65 19.07
N LEU A 50 31.75 16.43 18.79
CA LEU A 50 32.55 15.23 19.06
C LEU A 50 32.57 14.35 17.81
N ALA A 51 33.79 14.05 17.41
CA ALA A 51 34.22 13.31 16.24
C ALA A 51 33.88 11.81 16.34
N PRO A 52 34.01 11.02 15.24
CA PRO A 52 33.57 9.64 15.21
C PRO A 52 34.54 8.73 15.98
N LEU A 53 33.98 7.88 16.83
CA LEU A 53 34.68 6.80 17.52
C LEU A 53 35.06 5.71 16.52
N VAL A 54 36.33 5.72 16.12
CA VAL A 54 37.03 4.61 15.49
C VAL A 54 37.20 3.51 16.53
N TYR A 55 36.59 2.34 16.32
CA TYR A 55 36.98 1.12 17.02
C TYR A 55 37.56 0.10 16.04
N ARG A 56 38.80 -0.27 16.36
CA ARG A 56 39.71 -1.18 15.67
C ARG A 56 39.07 -2.54 15.36
N THR A 57 39.17 -2.96 14.11
CA THR A 57 39.00 -4.36 13.70
C THR A 57 40.20 -5.18 14.20
N ARG A 58 39.95 -6.15 15.09
CA ARG A 58 40.89 -7.25 15.35
C ARG A 58 40.70 -8.29 14.23
N SER A 59 41.70 -8.41 13.36
CA SER A 59 41.81 -9.54 12.42
C SER A 59 42.21 -10.80 13.19
N LEU A 60 41.37 -11.83 13.15
CA LEU A 60 41.78 -13.20 13.47
C LEU A 60 41.88 -13.95 12.13
N ASN A 61 43.11 -14.12 11.64
CA ASN A 61 43.44 -15.10 10.60
C ASN A 61 43.59 -16.48 11.25
N PRO A 62 42.96 -17.54 10.73
CA PRO A 62 43.47 -18.88 10.90
C PRO A 62 44.50 -19.16 9.80
N ARG A 63 45.76 -19.32 10.20
CA ARG A 63 46.83 -19.94 9.39
C ARG A 63 46.49 -21.42 9.19
N CYS A 64 46.48 -21.89 7.93
CA CYS A 64 46.74 -23.29 7.62
C CYS A 64 48.16 -23.37 7.06
N GLU A 65 49.08 -23.97 7.83
CA GLU A 65 50.40 -24.35 7.36
C GLU A 65 50.28 -25.62 6.50
N GLY A 66 50.76 -25.54 5.26
CA GLY A 66 50.98 -26.71 4.39
C GLY A 66 52.46 -27.10 4.44
N GLY A 67 52.75 -28.32 4.87
CA GLY A 67 54.05 -28.98 4.70
C GLY A 67 53.99 -30.02 3.56
N PRO A 68 55.05 -30.23 2.76
CA PRO A 68 54.99 -31.04 1.55
C PRO A 68 55.56 -32.47 1.69
N ASN A 69 55.13 -33.32 0.75
CA ASN A 69 55.74 -34.54 0.20
C ASN A 69 55.83 -35.82 1.04
N SER A 70 55.20 -36.89 0.53
CA SER A 70 55.95 -37.99 -0.08
C SER A 70 55.06 -38.91 -0.93
N LEU A 71 55.66 -39.38 -2.03
CA LEU A 71 55.10 -40.30 -3.03
C LEU A 71 54.97 -41.71 -2.45
N ASN A 72 53.89 -42.42 -2.78
CA ASN A 72 54.00 -43.82 -3.15
C ASN A 72 52.86 -44.28 -4.07
N ARG A 73 53.25 -45.02 -5.11
CA ARG A 73 52.41 -45.71 -6.10
C ARG A 73 51.75 -46.95 -5.47
N GLY A 74 50.50 -47.19 -5.83
CA GLY A 74 49.80 -48.46 -5.65
C GLY A 74 48.43 -48.36 -6.30
N GLU A 75 48.21 -49.12 -7.37
CA GLU A 75 46.95 -49.22 -8.10
C GLU A 75 45.86 -49.80 -7.19
N ASP A 76 44.64 -49.26 -7.24
CA ASP A 76 43.43 -50.09 -7.32
C ASP A 76 42.17 -49.28 -7.66
N LYS A 77 41.39 -49.85 -8.57
CA LYS A 77 40.13 -49.33 -9.12
C LYS A 77 39.01 -49.49 -8.09
N ALA A 78 38.38 -48.40 -7.67
CA ALA A 78 36.93 -48.27 -7.45
C ALA A 78 36.60 -47.00 -6.64
N SER A 79 35.42 -46.41 -6.92
CA SER A 79 34.74 -45.37 -6.13
C SER A 79 35.01 -43.91 -6.52
N ALA A 80 34.47 -43.51 -7.67
CA ALA A 80 34.28 -42.11 -8.06
C ALA A 80 32.85 -41.58 -7.80
N ASN A 81 32.00 -42.31 -7.06
CA ASN A 81 30.58 -41.94 -6.88
C ASN A 81 30.19 -41.45 -5.48
N THR A 82 31.09 -41.40 -4.50
CA THR A 82 30.77 -41.02 -3.11
C THR A 82 31.01 -39.55 -2.75
N SER A 83 31.74 -38.77 -3.56
CA SER A 83 32.05 -37.37 -3.23
C SER A 83 31.04 -36.33 -3.73
N ARG A 84 30.19 -36.66 -4.71
CA ARG A 84 29.14 -35.75 -5.21
C ARG A 84 27.83 -35.83 -4.43
N GLN A 85 27.54 -36.95 -3.77
CA GLN A 85 26.33 -37.13 -2.96
C GLN A 85 26.41 -36.39 -1.61
N SER A 86 27.59 -36.30 -0.98
CA SER A 86 27.76 -35.61 0.30
C SER A 86 27.66 -34.08 0.16
N SER A 87 28.11 -33.50 -0.95
CA SER A 87 28.03 -32.06 -1.21
C SER A 87 26.61 -31.57 -1.51
N LEU A 88 25.77 -32.38 -2.17
CA LEU A 88 24.37 -32.04 -2.45
C LEU A 88 23.52 -32.09 -1.18
N SER A 89 23.75 -33.11 -0.35
CA SER A 89 23.12 -33.25 0.97
C SER A 89 23.45 -32.09 1.91
N ALA A 90 24.72 -31.67 1.98
CA ALA A 90 25.11 -30.55 2.84
C ALA A 90 24.51 -29.21 2.40
N LEU A 91 24.32 -29.00 1.09
CA LEU A 91 23.74 -27.79 0.52
C LEU A 91 22.21 -27.75 0.71
N GLU A 92 21.53 -28.90 0.64
CA GLU A 92 20.12 -29.03 1.00
C GLU A 92 19.90 -28.84 2.51
N ILE A 93 20.77 -29.40 3.36
CA ILE A 93 20.75 -29.21 4.82
C ILE A 93 20.99 -27.73 5.19
N LEU A 94 21.82 -27.01 4.43
CA LEU A 94 21.99 -25.56 4.61
C LEU A 94 20.77 -24.74 4.17
N LYS A 95 20.04 -25.18 3.13
CA LYS A 95 18.79 -24.54 2.70
C LYS A 95 17.65 -24.76 3.70
N THR A 96 17.51 -25.98 4.24
CA THR A 96 16.51 -26.28 5.29
C THR A 96 16.88 -25.66 6.62
N SER A 97 18.14 -25.69 7.05
CA SER A 97 18.57 -25.01 8.29
C SER A 97 18.55 -23.49 8.20
N ALA A 98 18.58 -22.91 6.99
CA ALA A 98 18.25 -21.51 6.80
C ALA A 98 16.75 -21.29 6.97
N ALA A 99 15.90 -22.06 6.28
CA ALA A 99 14.44 -22.00 6.38
C ALA A 99 13.93 -22.17 7.83
N ASP A 100 14.48 -23.12 8.59
CA ASP A 100 14.12 -23.36 10.00
C ASP A 100 14.63 -22.27 10.95
N ARG A 101 15.77 -21.63 10.64
CA ARG A 101 16.23 -20.46 11.41
C ARG A 101 15.36 -19.22 11.17
N TYR A 102 14.71 -19.13 10.01
CA TYR A 102 13.75 -18.06 9.68
C TYR A 102 12.34 -18.31 10.22
N SER A 103 11.95 -19.56 10.50
CA SER A 103 10.65 -19.91 11.09
C SER A 103 10.39 -19.26 12.45
N LYS A 104 11.42 -18.70 13.11
CA LYS A 104 11.33 -17.99 14.39
C LYS A 104 11.26 -16.46 14.28
N GLN A 105 11.40 -15.88 13.09
CA GLN A 105 11.28 -14.43 12.90
C GLN A 105 9.85 -14.08 12.44
N SER A 106 9.18 -13.24 13.22
CA SER A 106 7.87 -12.69 12.87
C SER A 106 7.97 -11.88 11.57
N SER A 107 7.24 -12.30 10.53
CA SER A 107 7.18 -11.54 9.27
C SER A 107 6.64 -10.13 9.52
N SER A 108 7.32 -9.12 9.00
CA SER A 108 6.96 -7.71 9.20
C SER A 108 6.36 -7.07 7.97
N ILE A 109 5.34 -6.24 8.18
CA ILE A 109 4.81 -5.37 7.12
C ILE A 109 5.74 -4.17 6.97
N ILE A 110 6.17 -3.87 5.76
CA ILE A 110 7.08 -2.76 5.47
C ILE A 110 6.56 -2.01 4.25
N VAL A 111 6.62 -0.68 4.29
CA VAL A 111 6.44 0.15 3.10
C VAL A 111 7.76 0.82 2.75
N ILE A 112 8.14 0.71 1.50
CA ILE A 112 9.35 1.29 0.93
C ILE A 112 8.93 2.07 -0.30
N GLY A 113 9.35 3.33 -0.40
CA GLY A 113 8.94 4.10 -1.56
C GLY A 113 9.56 5.48 -1.67
N LEU A 114 9.04 6.21 -2.64
CA LEU A 114 9.33 7.61 -2.92
C LEU A 114 8.01 8.36 -2.93
N ASN A 115 7.95 9.53 -2.31
CA ASN A 115 6.76 10.38 -2.34
C ASN A 115 7.14 11.83 -2.62
N VAL A 116 6.13 12.65 -2.90
CA VAL A 116 6.25 14.08 -3.23
C VAL A 116 6.94 14.92 -2.14
N HIS A 117 7.08 14.40 -0.92
CA HIS A 117 7.75 15.08 0.19
C HIS A 117 9.25 14.79 0.23
N THR A 118 9.67 13.62 -0.27
CA THR A 118 11.07 13.18 -0.21
C THR A 118 11.78 13.21 -1.55
N ALA A 119 11.05 13.11 -2.66
CA ALA A 119 11.60 13.00 -4.01
C ALA A 119 10.87 13.92 -5.00
N PRO A 120 11.61 14.67 -5.84
CA PRO A 120 11.01 15.47 -6.90
C PRO A 120 10.50 14.58 -8.05
N VAL A 121 9.62 15.11 -8.89
CA VAL A 121 8.97 14.36 -9.98
C VAL A 121 9.97 13.73 -10.95
N GLU A 122 11.12 14.38 -11.25
CA GLU A 122 12.16 13.83 -12.14
C GLU A 122 12.79 12.53 -11.63
N VAL A 123 12.78 12.31 -10.32
CA VAL A 123 13.22 11.05 -9.72
C VAL A 123 12.05 10.07 -9.72
N ARG A 124 10.87 10.50 -9.29
CA ARG A 124 9.69 9.64 -9.10
C ARG A 124 9.19 9.02 -10.40
N GLU A 125 9.20 9.76 -11.50
CA GLU A 125 8.72 9.25 -12.80
C GLU A 125 9.51 8.03 -13.31
N LYS A 126 10.79 7.90 -12.95
CA LYS A 126 11.62 6.73 -13.30
C LYS A 126 11.18 5.44 -12.61
N PHE A 127 10.36 5.55 -11.56
CA PHE A 127 9.80 4.42 -10.82
C PHE A 127 8.32 4.22 -11.09
N ALA A 128 7.71 4.98 -12.01
CA ALA A 128 6.31 4.82 -12.34
C ALA A 128 6.06 3.42 -12.94
N ILE A 129 5.16 2.66 -12.32
CA ILE A 129 4.76 1.33 -12.79
C ILE A 129 3.30 1.41 -13.23
N ALA A 130 3.04 1.09 -14.50
CA ALA A 130 1.70 1.07 -15.08
C ALA A 130 0.82 0.00 -14.42
N GLU A 131 -0.50 0.23 -14.37
CA GLU A 131 -1.45 -0.68 -13.73
C GLU A 131 -1.40 -2.11 -14.31
N SER A 132 -1.11 -2.25 -15.61
CA SER A 132 -0.95 -3.53 -16.30
C SER A 132 0.24 -4.35 -15.80
N ASP A 133 1.27 -3.70 -15.27
CA ASP A 133 2.51 -4.33 -14.84
C ASP A 133 2.54 -4.66 -13.35
N TRP A 134 1.54 -4.24 -12.57
CA TRP A 134 1.48 -4.55 -11.13
C TRP A 134 1.53 -6.05 -10.82
N PRO A 135 0.80 -6.95 -11.51
CA PRO A 135 0.88 -8.38 -11.23
C PRO A 135 2.29 -8.94 -11.48
N ARG A 136 2.97 -8.47 -12.52
CA ARG A 136 4.35 -8.84 -12.83
C ARG A 136 5.30 -8.33 -11.75
N ALA A 137 5.21 -7.06 -11.37
CA ALA A 137 6.03 -6.47 -10.32
C ALA A 137 5.87 -7.21 -8.98
N ILE A 138 4.63 -7.56 -8.60
CA ILE A 138 4.34 -8.36 -7.40
C ILE A 138 5.00 -9.74 -7.50
N SER A 139 4.93 -10.41 -8.64
CA SER A 139 5.56 -11.72 -8.84
C SER A 139 7.09 -11.64 -8.74
N GLU A 140 7.71 -10.60 -9.28
CA GLU A 140 9.15 -10.39 -9.19
C GLU A 140 9.58 -10.09 -7.74
N LEU A 141 8.83 -9.25 -7.02
CA LEU A 141 9.09 -8.94 -5.61
C LEU A 141 8.98 -10.18 -4.72
N CYS A 142 7.95 -11.01 -4.90
CA CYS A 142 7.77 -12.26 -4.15
C CYS A 142 8.75 -13.38 -4.56
N SER A 143 9.54 -13.19 -5.62
CA SER A 143 10.63 -14.11 -5.97
C SER A 143 11.91 -13.86 -5.16
N LEU A 144 11.97 -12.74 -4.42
CA LEU A 144 13.07 -12.41 -3.52
C LEU A 144 13.02 -13.28 -2.26
N ASN A 145 14.18 -13.64 -1.72
CA ASN A 145 14.27 -14.65 -0.67
C ASN A 145 13.55 -14.26 0.63
N HIS A 146 13.46 -12.96 0.93
CA HIS A 146 12.92 -12.49 2.20
C HIS A 146 11.54 -11.85 2.07
N ILE A 147 10.87 -11.94 0.91
CA ILE A 147 9.56 -11.31 0.65
C ILE A 147 8.51 -12.38 0.40
N GLU A 148 7.49 -12.43 1.26
CA GLU A 148 6.39 -13.40 1.16
C GLU A 148 5.22 -12.86 0.34
N GLU A 149 4.83 -11.61 0.59
CA GLU A 149 3.71 -10.94 -0.06
C GLU A 149 4.13 -9.53 -0.49
N ALA A 150 3.54 -9.02 -1.57
CA ALA A 150 3.84 -7.68 -2.08
C ALA A 150 2.61 -7.00 -2.67
N ALA A 151 2.61 -5.67 -2.65
CA ALA A 151 1.66 -4.81 -3.34
C ALA A 151 2.35 -3.52 -3.81
N VAL A 152 1.93 -3.00 -4.96
CA VAL A 152 2.48 -1.78 -5.57
C VAL A 152 1.39 -0.71 -5.62
N LEU A 153 1.68 0.47 -5.07
CA LEU A 153 0.86 1.67 -5.18
C LEU A 153 1.65 2.74 -5.93
N SER A 154 1.35 2.90 -7.22
CA SER A 154 1.99 3.87 -8.10
C SER A 154 0.98 4.96 -8.50
N THR A 155 1.30 6.22 -8.18
CA THR A 155 0.47 7.39 -8.46
C THR A 155 1.34 8.57 -8.89
N CYS A 156 0.73 9.69 -9.30
CA CYS A 156 1.47 10.91 -9.64
C CYS A 156 2.22 11.54 -8.46
N ASN A 157 1.93 11.16 -7.21
CA ASN A 157 2.55 11.72 -6.00
C ASN A 157 3.41 10.73 -5.23
N ARG A 158 3.29 9.42 -5.50
CA ARG A 158 3.98 8.38 -4.74
C ARG A 158 4.18 7.09 -5.53
N ILE A 159 5.28 6.42 -5.25
CA ILE A 159 5.53 5.04 -5.65
C ILE A 159 5.89 4.30 -4.37
N GLU A 160 4.99 3.45 -3.91
CA GLU A 160 5.09 2.75 -2.63
C GLU A 160 4.95 1.25 -2.85
N ILE A 161 5.90 0.52 -2.29
CA ILE A 161 5.94 -0.94 -2.33
C ILE A 161 5.69 -1.42 -0.91
N TYR A 162 4.54 -2.07 -0.72
CA TYR A 162 4.18 -2.71 0.53
C TYR A 162 4.59 -4.17 0.45
N VAL A 163 5.35 -4.65 1.43
CA VAL A 163 5.82 -6.03 1.47
C VAL A 163 5.59 -6.65 2.84
N LEU A 164 5.40 -7.96 2.85
CA LEU A 164 5.56 -8.81 4.02
C LEU A 164 6.94 -9.44 3.97
N ALA A 165 7.85 -9.04 4.87
CA ALA A 165 9.23 -9.49 4.86
C ALA A 165 9.57 -10.40 6.05
N LEU A 166 10.24 -11.53 5.78
CA LEU A 166 10.75 -12.46 6.81
C LEU A 166 11.85 -11.82 7.67
N SER A 167 12.63 -10.92 7.07
CA SER A 167 13.71 -10.20 7.73
C SER A 167 13.71 -8.75 7.27
N GLN A 168 13.49 -7.82 8.20
CA GLN A 168 13.31 -6.41 7.86
C GLN A 168 14.50 -5.83 7.09
N THR A 169 15.72 -5.97 7.62
CA THR A 169 16.92 -5.40 7.00
C THR A 169 17.20 -5.99 5.62
N ARG A 170 17.01 -7.31 5.46
CA ARG A 170 17.28 -8.00 4.19
C ARG A 170 16.19 -7.72 3.16
N GLY A 171 14.91 -7.75 3.57
CA GLY A 171 13.79 -7.41 2.71
C GLY A 171 13.89 -5.96 2.19
N VAL A 172 14.24 -5.00 3.06
CA VAL A 172 14.46 -3.61 2.62
C VAL A 172 15.58 -3.51 1.59
N LYS A 173 16.69 -4.22 1.82
CA LYS A 173 17.82 -4.26 0.88
C LYS A 173 17.40 -4.83 -0.47
N GLU A 174 16.77 -6.01 -0.48
CA GLU A 174 16.33 -6.70 -1.70
C GLU A 174 15.31 -5.86 -2.50
N VAL A 175 14.34 -5.25 -1.84
CA VAL A 175 13.36 -4.38 -2.52
C VAL A 175 14.04 -3.12 -3.07
N THR A 176 15.00 -2.53 -2.35
CA THR A 176 15.73 -1.35 -2.85
C THR A 176 16.60 -1.71 -4.07
N GLU A 177 17.24 -2.88 -4.07
CA GLU A 177 17.99 -3.40 -5.21
C GLU A 177 17.07 -3.70 -6.40
N TRP A 178 15.88 -4.26 -6.15
CA TRP A 178 14.86 -4.45 -7.19
C TRP A 178 14.40 -3.12 -7.78
N MET A 179 14.12 -2.11 -6.94
CA MET A 179 13.76 -0.76 -7.40
C MET A 179 14.86 -0.17 -8.30
N SER A 180 16.13 -0.33 -7.92
CA SER A 180 17.28 0.13 -8.72
C SER A 180 17.37 -0.57 -10.07
N LYS A 181 17.14 -1.88 -10.10
CA LYS A 181 17.15 -2.67 -11.33
C LYS A 181 16.04 -2.28 -12.29
N VAL A 182 14.83 -2.02 -11.78
CA VAL A 182 13.66 -1.67 -12.61
C VAL A 182 13.75 -0.25 -13.15
N SER A 183 14.19 0.71 -12.34
CA SER A 183 14.25 2.12 -12.75
C SER A 183 15.56 2.52 -13.44
N GLY A 184 16.61 1.71 -13.33
CA GLY A 184 17.96 2.05 -13.77
C GLY A 184 18.66 3.10 -12.88
N VAL A 185 18.05 3.52 -11.77
CA VAL A 185 18.59 4.52 -10.84
C VAL A 185 19.50 3.83 -9.81
N PRO A 186 20.71 4.33 -9.51
CA PRO A 186 21.58 3.73 -8.52
C PRO A 186 20.96 3.68 -7.11
N VAL A 187 21.24 2.59 -6.37
CA VAL A 187 20.79 2.40 -4.97
C VAL A 187 21.17 3.58 -4.05
N SER A 188 22.32 4.22 -4.29
CA SER A 188 22.77 5.39 -3.53
C SER A 188 21.85 6.60 -3.70
N GLU A 189 21.34 6.84 -4.91
CA GLU A 189 20.41 7.94 -5.22
C GLU A 189 19.02 7.62 -4.65
N ILE A 190 18.55 6.38 -4.80
CA ILE A 190 17.29 5.94 -4.18
C ILE A 190 17.32 6.15 -2.66
N SER A 191 18.43 5.77 -2.02
CA SER A 191 18.55 5.85 -0.56
C SER A 191 18.48 7.28 0.00
N GLN A 192 18.78 8.31 -0.80
CA GLN A 192 18.68 9.71 -0.38
C GLN A 192 17.22 10.18 -0.30
N HIS A 193 16.36 9.62 -1.14
CA HIS A 193 14.96 10.02 -1.27
C HIS A 193 13.97 8.99 -0.70
N ARG A 194 14.45 7.80 -0.36
CA ARG A 194 13.64 6.67 0.14
C ARG A 194 13.01 7.00 1.48
N PHE A 195 11.69 6.84 1.57
CA PHE A 195 11.01 6.71 2.84
C PHE A 195 10.81 5.21 3.18
N LEU A 196 10.84 4.90 4.47
CA LEU A 196 10.72 3.56 5.01
C LEU A 196 9.90 3.62 6.29
N LEU A 197 8.79 2.88 6.34
CA LEU A 197 8.00 2.68 7.56
C LEU A 197 7.76 1.20 7.77
N GLN A 198 7.56 0.81 9.03
CA GLN A 198 7.47 -0.58 9.44
C GLN A 198 6.24 -0.82 10.32
N GLU A 199 5.69 -2.02 10.23
CA GLU A 199 4.59 -2.54 11.06
C GLU A 199 3.45 -1.53 11.18
N LYS A 200 3.17 -1.10 12.41
CA LYS A 200 2.13 -0.15 12.75
C LYS A 200 2.22 1.14 11.94
N ASP A 201 3.43 1.67 11.74
CA ASP A 201 3.62 2.93 11.02
C ASP A 201 3.33 2.75 9.53
N ALA A 202 3.65 1.57 8.95
CA ALA A 202 3.31 1.25 7.57
C ALA A 202 1.80 1.10 7.37
N ILE A 203 1.11 0.48 8.32
CA ILE A 203 -0.36 0.33 8.31
C ILE A 203 -1.02 1.70 8.44
N GLN A 204 -0.61 2.49 9.42
CA GLN A 204 -1.10 3.84 9.66
C GLN A 204 -0.90 4.71 8.42
N HIS A 205 0.28 4.66 7.82
CA HIS A 205 0.58 5.39 6.58
C HIS A 205 -0.38 5.05 5.45
N LEU A 206 -0.63 3.76 5.18
CA LEU A 206 -1.59 3.38 4.13
C LEU A 206 -3.02 3.89 4.43
N PHE A 207 -3.42 3.92 5.70
CA PHE A 207 -4.73 4.43 6.11
C PHE A 207 -4.80 5.96 5.94
N GLU A 208 -3.74 6.68 6.29
CA GLU A 208 -3.61 8.12 6.05
C GLU A 208 -3.65 8.45 4.55
N VAL A 209 -2.91 7.70 3.73
CA VAL A 209 -2.92 7.80 2.26
C VAL A 209 -4.32 7.52 1.70
N SER A 210 -4.97 6.44 2.15
CA SER A 210 -6.31 6.06 1.69
C SER A 210 -7.39 7.07 2.09
N ALA A 211 -7.22 7.71 3.25
CA ALA A 211 -8.06 8.82 3.72
C ALA A 211 -7.80 10.13 2.96
N GLY A 212 -6.69 10.24 2.24
CA GLY A 212 -6.26 11.45 1.54
C GLY A 212 -5.64 12.50 2.48
N LEU A 213 -5.13 12.09 3.64
CA LEU A 213 -4.42 12.98 4.59
C LEU A 213 -2.99 13.26 4.16
N ASP A 214 -2.35 12.25 3.56
CA ASP A 214 -1.04 12.35 2.95
C ASP A 214 -1.22 12.53 1.43
N SER A 215 -1.67 13.70 1.01
CA SER A 215 -1.73 14.10 -0.39
C SER A 215 -1.36 15.58 -0.49
N VAL A 216 -0.81 15.99 -1.63
CA VAL A 216 -0.64 17.41 -1.96
C VAL A 216 -1.96 18.13 -1.73
N VAL A 217 -3.06 17.47 -2.11
CA VAL A 217 -4.41 17.98 -1.88
C VAL A 217 -5.20 17.11 -0.91
N LEU A 218 -5.43 17.67 0.28
CA LEU A 218 -6.06 16.99 1.39
C LEU A 218 -7.51 16.59 1.06
N GLY A 219 -7.84 15.32 1.28
CA GLY A 219 -9.18 14.76 1.09
C GLY A 219 -9.50 14.30 -0.33
N GLU A 220 -8.55 14.38 -1.27
CA GLU A 220 -8.75 13.97 -2.67
C GLU A 220 -9.32 12.54 -2.77
N GLY A 221 -10.42 12.37 -3.52
CA GLY A 221 -11.09 11.08 -3.67
C GLY A 221 -10.37 10.07 -4.58
N GLN A 222 -9.40 10.54 -5.38
CA GLN A 222 -8.72 9.74 -6.39
C GLN A 222 -7.81 8.67 -5.79
N ILE A 223 -7.11 8.99 -4.71
CA ILE A 223 -6.19 8.04 -4.05
C ILE A 223 -6.93 6.80 -3.54
N LEU A 224 -8.13 6.95 -2.98
CA LEU A 224 -8.95 5.81 -2.55
C LEU A 224 -9.38 4.95 -3.74
N ALA A 225 -9.65 5.56 -4.90
CA ALA A 225 -9.97 4.82 -6.11
C ALA A 225 -8.75 4.01 -6.61
N GLN A 226 -7.54 4.57 -6.50
CA GLN A 226 -6.29 3.87 -6.83
C GLN A 226 -6.03 2.69 -5.87
N VAL A 227 -6.21 2.87 -4.55
CA VAL A 227 -6.09 1.77 -3.58
C VAL A 227 -7.10 0.64 -3.88
N LYS A 228 -8.34 0.99 -4.27
CA LYS A 228 -9.32 0.00 -4.76
C LYS A 228 -8.84 -0.74 -6.01
N GLN A 229 -8.21 -0.01 -6.93
CA GLN A 229 -7.67 -0.57 -8.16
C GLN A 229 -6.52 -1.55 -7.88
N VAL A 230 -5.67 -1.28 -6.88
CA VAL A 230 -4.60 -2.20 -6.45
C VAL A 230 -5.21 -3.53 -6.02
N VAL A 231 -6.24 -3.51 -5.17
CA VAL A 231 -6.94 -4.75 -4.74
C VAL A 231 -7.54 -5.47 -5.93
N LYS A 232 -8.23 -4.76 -6.84
CA LYS A 232 -8.90 -5.37 -8.00
C LYS A 232 -7.92 -6.01 -8.98
N THR A 233 -6.81 -5.34 -9.27
CA THR A 233 -5.83 -5.77 -10.28
C THR A 233 -4.90 -6.85 -9.76
N SER A 234 -4.56 -6.78 -8.46
CA SER A 234 -3.70 -7.76 -7.80
C SER A 234 -4.47 -9.00 -7.33
N GLN A 235 -5.81 -8.98 -7.42
CA GLN A 235 -6.64 -10.12 -7.04
C GLN A 235 -6.33 -11.32 -7.94
N GLY A 236 -5.86 -12.41 -7.33
CA GLY A 236 -5.45 -13.63 -8.04
C GLY A 236 -3.96 -13.68 -8.41
N ALA A 237 -3.20 -12.61 -8.18
CA ALA A 237 -1.74 -12.69 -8.24
C ALA A 237 -1.21 -13.51 -7.05
N PRO A 238 -0.33 -14.50 -7.25
CA PRO A 238 0.14 -15.39 -6.18
C PRO A 238 0.87 -14.65 -5.04
N GLY A 239 1.47 -13.49 -5.33
CA GLY A 239 2.16 -12.65 -4.34
C GLY A 239 1.27 -11.66 -3.58
N PHE A 240 0.01 -11.47 -3.98
CA PHE A 240 -0.93 -10.61 -3.26
C PHE A 240 -1.70 -11.43 -2.21
N GLY A 241 -0.95 -11.86 -1.19
CA GLY A 241 -1.42 -12.82 -0.19
C GLY A 241 -2.43 -12.25 0.81
N LYS A 242 -2.69 -13.03 1.87
CA LYS A 242 -3.80 -12.77 2.79
C LYS A 242 -3.57 -11.49 3.60
N LYS A 243 -2.34 -11.23 4.05
CA LYS A 243 -2.03 -10.07 4.90
C LYS A 243 -2.08 -8.78 4.08
N MET A 244 -1.48 -8.75 2.88
CA MET A 244 -1.53 -7.59 1.97
C MET A 244 -2.95 -7.32 1.46
N ASN A 245 -3.68 -8.35 1.03
CA ASN A 245 -5.07 -8.19 0.61
C ASN A 245 -5.96 -7.66 1.74
N GLY A 246 -5.78 -8.20 2.96
CA GLY A 246 -6.47 -7.70 4.16
C GLY A 246 -6.15 -6.25 4.45
N LEU A 247 -4.86 -5.88 4.43
CA LEU A 247 -4.39 -4.51 4.68
C LEU A 247 -5.03 -3.50 3.72
N PHE A 248 -4.99 -3.76 2.41
CA PHE A 248 -5.57 -2.85 1.42
C PHE A 248 -7.09 -2.81 1.48
N LYS A 249 -7.77 -3.92 1.76
CA LYS A 249 -9.24 -3.92 1.97
C LYS A 249 -9.65 -3.12 3.19
N HIS A 250 -8.89 -3.25 4.29
CA HIS A 250 -9.11 -2.46 5.51
C HIS A 250 -8.88 -0.98 5.21
N ALA A 251 -7.80 -0.64 4.52
CA ALA A 251 -7.50 0.73 4.10
C ALA A 251 -8.62 1.37 3.26
N ILE A 252 -9.26 0.60 2.38
CA ILE A 252 -10.45 1.07 1.62
C ILE A 252 -11.63 1.36 2.55
N SER A 253 -11.86 0.52 3.56
CA SER A 253 -12.92 0.74 4.57
C SER A 253 -12.65 2.02 5.37
N VAL A 254 -11.43 2.17 5.90
CA VAL A 254 -11.00 3.36 6.65
C VAL A 254 -11.12 4.62 5.81
N GLY A 255 -10.62 4.59 4.57
CA GLY A 255 -10.71 5.74 3.66
C GLY A 255 -12.14 6.14 3.33
N LYS A 256 -13.10 5.20 3.29
CA LYS A 256 -14.53 5.53 3.15
C LYS A 256 -15.07 6.14 4.45
N ARG A 257 -14.79 5.50 5.59
CA ARG A 257 -15.26 5.89 6.91
C ARG A 257 -14.83 7.32 7.27
N VAL A 258 -13.53 7.62 7.11
CA VAL A 258 -12.99 8.97 7.35
C VAL A 258 -13.70 10.01 6.49
N ARG A 259 -13.95 9.72 5.20
CA ARG A 259 -14.64 10.68 4.31
C ARG A 259 -16.08 10.96 4.73
N THR A 260 -16.81 9.93 5.13
CA THR A 260 -18.20 10.06 5.59
C THR A 260 -18.30 10.76 6.94
N GLU A 261 -17.36 10.51 7.86
CA GLU A 261 -17.45 11.02 9.25
C GLU A 261 -16.82 12.40 9.45
N THR A 262 -15.80 12.79 8.67
CA THR A 262 -15.01 14.03 8.93
C THR A 262 -15.23 15.15 7.91
N ASN A 263 -16.08 14.94 6.88
CA ASN A 263 -16.27 15.90 5.77
C ASN A 263 -14.94 16.37 5.14
N ILE A 264 -13.91 15.52 5.17
CA ILE A 264 -12.58 15.86 4.66
C ILE A 264 -12.59 16.17 3.16
N SER A 265 -13.54 15.57 2.44
CA SER A 265 -13.73 15.76 1.00
C SER A 265 -14.43 17.08 0.67
N THR A 266 -15.18 17.67 1.61
CA THR A 266 -15.97 18.88 1.37
C THR A 266 -15.05 20.09 1.24
N GLY A 267 -15.08 20.74 0.07
CA GLY A 267 -14.17 21.83 -0.28
C GLY A 267 -12.73 21.37 -0.55
N SER A 268 -12.48 20.06 -0.69
CA SER A 268 -11.16 19.57 -1.10
C SER A 268 -10.88 20.00 -2.54
N VAL A 269 -9.76 20.68 -2.73
CA VAL A 269 -9.18 20.94 -4.05
C VAL A 269 -8.72 19.56 -4.59
N SER A 270 -8.78 19.32 -5.89
CA SER A 270 -8.16 18.16 -6.55
C SER A 270 -6.88 18.58 -7.26
N VAL A 271 -6.04 17.64 -7.69
CA VAL A 271 -4.87 17.96 -8.53
C VAL A 271 -5.30 18.72 -9.78
N SER A 272 -6.40 18.30 -10.42
CA SER A 272 -6.96 18.98 -11.61
C SER A 272 -7.44 20.40 -11.31
N SER A 273 -8.09 20.66 -10.17
CA SER A 273 -8.51 22.02 -9.84
C SER A 273 -7.33 22.90 -9.45
N ALA A 274 -6.33 22.36 -8.74
CA ALA A 274 -5.12 23.08 -8.39
C ALA A 274 -4.34 23.47 -9.66
N ALA A 275 -4.31 22.60 -10.68
CA ALA A 275 -3.71 22.90 -11.98
C ALA A 275 -4.42 24.06 -12.70
N VAL A 276 -5.76 24.03 -12.74
CA VAL A 276 -6.56 25.13 -13.32
C VAL A 276 -6.39 26.42 -12.53
N GLU A 277 -6.31 26.35 -11.21
CA GLU A 277 -6.11 27.55 -10.39
C GLU A 277 -4.68 28.11 -10.52
N LEU A 278 -3.67 27.25 -10.63
CA LEU A 278 -2.29 27.65 -10.89
C LEU A 278 -2.18 28.36 -12.24
N ALA A 279 -2.70 27.77 -13.32
CA ALA A 279 -2.71 28.41 -14.63
C ALA A 279 -3.39 29.78 -14.59
N GLN A 280 -4.54 29.89 -13.90
CA GLN A 280 -5.25 31.16 -13.74
C GLN A 280 -4.39 32.20 -13.01
N MET A 281 -3.71 31.84 -11.92
CA MET A 281 -2.81 32.75 -11.20
C MET A 281 -1.63 33.23 -12.04
N LYS A 282 -1.16 32.43 -13.00
CA LYS A 282 0.02 32.77 -13.83
C LYS A 282 -0.35 33.44 -15.16
N LEU A 283 -1.62 33.44 -15.55
CA LEU A 283 -2.12 34.21 -16.69
C LEU A 283 -2.10 35.72 -16.38
N PRO A 284 -1.78 36.59 -17.37
CA PRO A 284 -1.69 38.05 -17.16
C PRO A 284 -2.97 38.68 -16.60
N ASP A 285 -4.13 38.29 -17.13
CA ASP A 285 -5.44 38.84 -16.75
C ASP A 285 -6.12 38.04 -15.62
N HIS A 286 -5.43 37.03 -15.07
CA HIS A 286 -5.96 36.09 -14.09
C HIS A 286 -7.32 35.47 -14.47
N SER A 287 -7.59 35.33 -15.77
CA SER A 287 -8.90 34.95 -16.31
C SER A 287 -8.77 34.07 -17.54
N TYR A 288 -9.72 33.16 -17.70
CA TYR A 288 -9.88 32.31 -18.89
C TYR A 288 -10.80 32.91 -19.94
N ALA A 289 -11.36 34.10 -19.71
CA ALA A 289 -12.32 34.71 -20.64
C ALA A 289 -11.71 35.03 -22.01
N THR A 290 -10.41 35.36 -22.03
CA THR A 290 -9.66 35.78 -23.24
C THR A 290 -8.54 34.79 -23.60
N ALA A 291 -8.27 33.80 -22.75
CA ALA A 291 -7.18 32.86 -22.95
C ALA A 291 -7.61 31.66 -23.81
N ARG A 292 -6.80 31.28 -24.78
CA ARG A 292 -7.00 30.09 -25.60
C ARG A 292 -6.47 28.87 -24.86
N VAL A 293 -7.37 27.97 -24.47
CA VAL A 293 -7.03 26.80 -23.66
C VAL A 293 -7.00 25.54 -24.51
N LEU A 294 -5.93 24.77 -24.38
CA LEU A 294 -5.77 23.43 -24.94
C LEU A 294 -5.67 22.40 -23.82
N VAL A 295 -6.44 21.32 -23.91
CA VAL A 295 -6.34 20.15 -23.02
C VAL A 295 -5.94 18.93 -23.83
N VAL A 296 -4.78 18.35 -23.51
CA VAL A 296 -4.25 17.13 -24.13
C VAL A 296 -4.54 15.94 -23.23
N GLY A 297 -5.47 15.09 -23.68
CA GLY A 297 -5.97 13.92 -22.98
C GLY A 297 -7.36 14.16 -22.37
N ALA A 298 -8.31 13.28 -22.71
CA ALA A 298 -9.67 13.30 -22.16
C ALA A 298 -9.94 12.08 -21.26
N GLY A 299 -8.95 11.73 -20.42
CA GLY A 299 -9.07 10.70 -19.41
C GLY A 299 -9.85 11.16 -18.16
N LYS A 300 -9.75 10.40 -17.07
CA LYS A 300 -10.35 10.78 -15.77
C LYS A 300 -9.86 12.17 -15.31
N MET A 301 -8.56 12.44 -15.45
CA MET A 301 -7.94 13.72 -15.09
C MET A 301 -8.37 14.84 -16.05
N GLY A 302 -8.31 14.61 -17.36
CA GLY A 302 -8.73 15.60 -18.36
C GLY A 302 -10.18 16.03 -18.19
N LYS A 303 -11.08 15.09 -17.91
CA LYS A 303 -12.49 15.40 -17.59
C LYS A 303 -12.63 16.33 -16.39
N LEU A 304 -11.83 16.16 -15.35
CA LEU A 304 -11.84 17.05 -14.18
C LEU A 304 -11.24 18.42 -14.49
N VAL A 305 -10.14 18.48 -15.28
CA VAL A 305 -9.57 19.74 -15.76
C VAL A 305 -10.61 20.54 -16.53
N ILE A 306 -11.31 19.91 -17.49
CA ILE A 306 -12.39 20.53 -18.27
C ILE A 306 -13.49 21.05 -17.34
N LYS A 307 -14.01 20.22 -16.41
CA LYS A 307 -15.03 20.66 -15.45
C LYS A 307 -14.61 21.87 -14.62
N HIS A 308 -13.34 21.91 -14.18
CA HIS A 308 -12.83 23.04 -13.41
C HIS A 308 -12.59 24.29 -14.26
N LEU A 309 -12.16 24.14 -15.52
CA LEU A 309 -12.05 25.26 -16.47
C LEU A 309 -13.42 25.93 -16.70
N VAL A 310 -14.45 25.12 -16.94
CA VAL A 310 -15.83 25.61 -17.10
C VAL A 310 -16.31 26.35 -15.85
N ALA A 311 -16.13 25.75 -14.67
CA ALA A 311 -16.48 26.37 -13.39
C ALA A 311 -15.73 27.69 -13.11
N ARG A 312 -14.56 27.90 -13.74
CA ARG A 312 -13.76 29.15 -13.66
C ARG A 312 -14.03 30.10 -14.83
N GLY A 313 -15.06 29.85 -15.63
CA GLY A 313 -15.53 30.75 -16.68
C GLY A 313 -14.85 30.60 -18.04
N CYS A 314 -14.13 29.50 -18.29
CA CYS A 314 -13.60 29.18 -19.62
C CYS A 314 -14.75 28.78 -20.56
N LYS A 315 -15.00 29.59 -21.59
CA LYS A 315 -16.11 29.37 -22.54
C LYS A 315 -15.71 28.62 -23.81
N GLN A 316 -14.44 28.69 -24.19
CA GLN A 316 -13.91 28.04 -25.40
C GLN A 316 -12.65 27.27 -25.05
N MET A 317 -12.56 26.01 -25.48
CA MET A 317 -11.35 25.22 -25.32
C MET A 317 -11.21 24.17 -26.43
N VAL A 318 -9.97 23.82 -26.74
CA VAL A 318 -9.65 22.72 -27.65
C VAL A 318 -9.25 21.49 -26.84
N VAL A 319 -9.82 20.33 -27.14
CA VAL A 319 -9.47 19.06 -26.48
C VAL A 319 -8.86 18.12 -27.51
N VAL A 320 -7.60 17.77 -27.29
CA VAL A 320 -6.89 16.79 -28.11
C VAL A 320 -6.95 15.43 -27.44
N ASN A 321 -7.49 14.42 -28.13
CA ASN A 321 -7.55 13.07 -27.58
C ASN A 321 -7.43 11.99 -28.66
N ARG A 322 -6.94 10.80 -28.27
CA ARG A 322 -6.86 9.64 -29.18
C ARG A 322 -8.24 9.07 -29.52
N ASN A 323 -9.19 9.16 -28.60
CA ASN A 323 -10.54 8.65 -28.77
C ASN A 323 -11.54 9.82 -28.73
N VAL A 324 -12.16 10.09 -29.88
CA VAL A 324 -13.09 11.23 -30.05
C VAL A 324 -14.38 11.01 -29.26
N ASP A 325 -14.87 9.76 -29.17
CA ASP A 325 -16.12 9.42 -28.46
C ASP A 325 -16.06 9.79 -26.96
N ARG A 326 -14.88 9.68 -26.33
CA ARG A 326 -14.69 10.10 -24.94
C ARG A 326 -14.89 11.61 -24.77
N VAL A 327 -14.49 12.41 -25.75
CA VAL A 327 -14.67 13.86 -25.69
C VAL A 327 -16.14 14.20 -25.90
N ALA A 328 -16.81 13.54 -26.87
CA ALA A 328 -18.24 13.69 -27.09
C ALA A 328 -19.06 13.39 -25.83
N ALA A 329 -18.77 12.29 -25.12
CA ALA A 329 -19.44 11.95 -23.86
C ALA A 329 -19.20 12.99 -22.75
N ILE A 330 -18.02 13.65 -22.72
CA ILE A 330 -17.76 14.74 -21.77
C ILE A 330 -18.59 15.97 -22.15
N CYS A 331 -18.69 16.30 -23.43
CA CYS A 331 -19.53 17.41 -23.91
C CYS A 331 -21.01 17.19 -23.58
N GLU A 332 -21.54 15.97 -23.77
CA GLU A 332 -22.94 15.65 -23.43
C GLU A 332 -23.25 15.78 -21.93
N GLU A 333 -22.28 15.48 -21.06
CA GLU A 333 -22.44 15.65 -19.61
C GLU A 333 -22.40 17.11 -19.16
N LEU A 334 -21.71 17.98 -19.91
CA LEU A 334 -21.56 19.40 -19.61
C LEU A 334 -22.75 20.14 -20.24
N LYS A 335 -23.76 20.45 -19.42
CA LYS A 335 -24.99 21.17 -19.85
C LYS A 335 -24.79 22.69 -19.99
N ASP A 336 -23.54 23.14 -20.01
CA ASP A 336 -23.16 24.55 -20.00
C ASP A 336 -22.89 25.03 -21.43
N ASP A 337 -23.10 26.33 -21.71
CA ASP A 337 -22.80 26.97 -23.01
C ASP A 337 -21.27 27.09 -23.23
N VAL A 338 -20.59 25.95 -23.38
CA VAL A 338 -19.15 25.85 -23.55
C VAL A 338 -18.85 25.23 -24.91
N GLU A 339 -18.03 25.91 -25.70
CA GLU A 339 -17.56 25.42 -26.99
C GLU A 339 -16.30 24.57 -26.78
N ILE A 340 -16.46 23.26 -26.95
CA ILE A 340 -15.36 22.29 -26.86
C ILE A 340 -15.10 21.75 -28.26
N GLU A 341 -13.97 22.15 -28.85
CA GLU A 341 -13.54 21.63 -30.15
C GLU A 341 -12.65 20.38 -29.94
N CYS A 342 -13.10 19.23 -30.41
CA CYS A 342 -12.29 18.00 -30.34
C CYS A 342 -11.35 17.90 -31.54
N LYS A 343 -10.07 17.66 -31.29
CA LYS A 343 -9.04 17.49 -32.32
C LYS A 343 -8.28 16.16 -32.17
N PRO A 344 -7.84 15.54 -33.28
CA PRO A 344 -7.03 14.33 -33.22
C PRO A 344 -5.61 14.64 -32.70
N LEU A 345 -4.94 13.62 -32.14
CA LEU A 345 -3.57 13.75 -31.62
C LEU A 345 -2.56 14.22 -32.67
N SER A 346 -2.79 13.94 -33.95
CA SER A 346 -1.93 14.41 -35.06
C SER A 346 -1.89 15.94 -35.19
N GLN A 347 -2.91 16.65 -34.74
CA GLN A 347 -3.00 18.12 -34.79
C GLN A 347 -2.54 18.78 -33.48
N MET A 348 -1.98 18.01 -32.53
CA MET A 348 -1.61 18.51 -31.20
C MET A 348 -0.67 19.72 -31.23
N LEU A 349 0.37 19.69 -32.07
CA LEU A 349 1.35 20.78 -32.16
C LEU A 349 0.74 22.04 -32.77
N GLU A 350 -0.12 21.89 -33.79
CA GLU A 350 -0.86 22.99 -34.41
C GLU A 350 -1.85 23.61 -33.41
N CYS A 351 -2.57 22.80 -32.64
CA CYS A 351 -3.42 23.32 -31.57
C CYS A 351 -2.60 24.05 -30.50
N ALA A 352 -1.42 23.52 -30.15
CA ALA A 352 -0.54 24.13 -29.15
C ALA A 352 0.01 25.48 -29.62
N SER A 353 0.30 25.66 -30.92
CA SER A 353 0.76 26.96 -31.45
C SER A 353 -0.29 28.06 -31.32
N HIS A 354 -1.57 27.70 -31.27
CA HIS A 354 -2.68 28.63 -31.09
C HIS A 354 -3.17 28.73 -29.64
N ALA A 355 -2.60 27.98 -28.71
CA ALA A 355 -2.99 28.01 -27.31
C ALA A 355 -2.07 28.92 -26.48
N ASP A 356 -2.66 29.59 -25.50
CA ASP A 356 -1.95 30.38 -24.49
C ASP A 356 -1.63 29.50 -23.27
N VAL A 357 -2.53 28.56 -22.95
CA VAL A 357 -2.37 27.57 -21.88
C VAL A 357 -2.61 26.16 -22.41
N VAL A 358 -1.69 25.26 -22.13
CA VAL A 358 -1.74 23.84 -22.51
C VAL A 358 -1.73 22.98 -21.26
N PHE A 359 -2.78 22.20 -21.05
CA PHE A 359 -2.84 21.19 -19.99
C PHE A 359 -2.51 19.82 -20.57
N THR A 360 -1.57 19.09 -19.97
CA THR A 360 -1.25 17.71 -20.34
C THR A 360 -1.63 16.74 -19.23
N CYS A 361 -2.42 15.71 -19.58
CA CYS A 361 -2.94 14.74 -18.61
C CYS A 361 -3.14 13.35 -19.22
N THR A 362 -2.17 12.90 -20.02
CA THR A 362 -2.18 11.58 -20.68
C THR A 362 -1.43 10.52 -19.87
N ALA A 363 -1.56 9.26 -20.28
CA ALA A 363 -0.80 8.12 -19.75
C ALA A 363 0.39 7.74 -20.66
N SER A 364 0.96 8.72 -21.37
CA SER A 364 2.15 8.52 -22.20
C SER A 364 3.40 8.34 -21.32
N ASP A 365 4.22 7.33 -21.64
CA ASP A 365 5.51 7.10 -21.00
C ASP A 365 6.65 7.94 -21.63
N ILE A 366 6.33 8.68 -22.70
CA ILE A 366 7.25 9.60 -23.39
C ILE A 366 6.74 11.03 -23.34
N HIS A 367 7.65 11.99 -23.45
CA HIS A 367 7.30 13.39 -23.67
C HIS A 367 6.54 13.53 -24.99
N LEU A 368 5.35 14.13 -24.92
CA LEU A 368 4.54 14.51 -26.08
C LEU A 368 5.00 15.85 -26.68
N PHE A 369 5.57 16.71 -25.85
CA PHE A 369 6.18 17.97 -26.29
C PHE A 369 7.68 17.91 -26.00
N SER A 370 8.50 17.74 -27.03
CA SER A 370 9.95 17.90 -26.92
C SER A 370 10.34 19.38 -26.83
N ARG A 371 11.57 19.68 -26.41
CA ARG A 371 12.09 21.06 -26.41
C ARG A 371 12.02 21.66 -27.82
N GLU A 372 12.38 20.87 -28.83
CA GLU A 372 12.41 21.26 -30.23
C GLU A 372 11.01 21.57 -30.75
N ASP A 373 10.02 20.74 -30.40
CA ASP A 373 8.61 20.99 -30.74
C ASP A 373 8.16 22.33 -30.15
N VAL A 374 8.39 22.55 -28.85
CA VAL A 374 7.97 23.77 -28.15
C VAL A 374 8.65 25.01 -28.72
N GLN A 375 9.94 24.92 -29.06
CA GLN A 375 10.71 26.01 -29.67
C GLN A 375 10.19 26.37 -31.07
N SER A 376 9.67 25.40 -31.82
CA SER A 376 9.12 25.63 -33.15
C SER A 376 7.72 26.28 -33.15
N LEU A 377 7.02 26.28 -32.00
CA LEU A 377 5.70 26.86 -31.89
C LEU A 377 5.74 28.37 -32.07
N ALA A 378 4.74 28.92 -32.75
CA ALA A 378 4.56 30.36 -32.86
C ALA A 378 4.52 31.01 -31.46
N PRO A 379 5.17 32.18 -31.26
CA PRO A 379 5.14 32.89 -29.99
C PRO A 379 3.72 33.38 -29.70
N VAL A 380 3.36 33.37 -28.42
CA VAL A 380 2.10 33.97 -27.95
C VAL A 380 2.23 35.49 -27.99
N ILE A 381 1.24 36.19 -28.55
CA ILE A 381 1.25 37.65 -28.63
C ILE A 381 1.12 38.22 -27.22
N GLY A 382 2.13 38.97 -26.76
CA GLY A 382 2.09 39.70 -25.49
C GLY A 382 2.33 38.86 -24.23
N GLY A 383 2.84 37.63 -24.34
CA GLY A 383 3.07 36.79 -23.16
C GLY A 383 3.90 35.53 -23.40
N GLN A 384 3.91 34.65 -22.40
CA GLN A 384 4.56 33.34 -22.44
C GLN A 384 3.49 32.26 -22.51
N ARG A 385 3.73 31.20 -23.29
CA ARG A 385 2.87 30.02 -23.31
C ARG A 385 3.04 29.23 -22.00
N LEU A 386 1.93 28.87 -21.36
CA LEU A 386 1.93 28.10 -20.13
C LEU A 386 1.66 26.63 -20.43
N PHE A 387 2.56 25.74 -20.00
CA PHE A 387 2.32 24.31 -19.96
C PHE A 387 2.07 23.90 -18.51
N VAL A 388 0.96 23.23 -18.25
CA VAL A 388 0.63 22.66 -16.94
C VAL A 388 0.49 21.16 -17.10
N ASP A 389 1.54 20.46 -16.68
CA ASP A 389 1.67 19.01 -16.79
C ASP A 389 1.30 18.32 -15.49
N ILE A 390 0.19 17.59 -15.51
CA ILE A 390 -0.29 16.79 -14.38
C ILE A 390 -0.09 15.29 -14.60
N SER A 391 0.68 14.91 -15.61
CA SER A 391 1.06 13.52 -15.90
C SER A 391 2.36 13.11 -15.21
N VAL A 392 2.42 11.83 -14.82
CA VAL A 392 3.64 11.16 -14.33
C VAL A 392 3.66 9.75 -14.93
N PRO A 393 4.59 9.41 -15.84
CA PRO A 393 5.69 10.24 -16.36
C PRO A 393 5.25 11.53 -17.04
N ARG A 394 6.14 12.55 -17.03
CA ARG A 394 5.83 13.86 -17.61
C ARG A 394 5.58 13.76 -19.11
N ASN A 395 4.68 14.59 -19.62
CA ASN A 395 4.37 14.71 -21.04
C ASN A 395 5.09 15.90 -21.69
N VAL A 396 5.63 16.83 -20.91
CA VAL A 396 6.42 17.96 -21.41
C VAL A 396 7.88 17.77 -21.02
N ASP A 397 8.79 17.91 -21.99
CA ASP A 397 10.22 17.87 -21.72
C ASP A 397 10.62 19.00 -20.75
N PRO A 398 11.27 18.69 -19.61
CA PRO A 398 11.68 19.70 -18.63
C PRO A 398 12.58 20.79 -19.21
N ARG A 399 13.36 20.47 -20.26
CA ARG A 399 14.25 21.41 -20.94
C ARG A 399 13.51 22.48 -21.73
N ALA A 400 12.19 22.36 -21.91
CA ALA A 400 11.36 23.42 -22.48
C ALA A 400 11.20 24.61 -21.54
N CYS A 401 11.49 24.47 -20.24
CA CYS A 401 11.49 25.56 -19.27
C CYS A 401 12.60 26.59 -19.53
N ASP A 402 13.67 26.22 -20.23
CA ASP A 402 14.77 27.12 -20.59
C ASP A 402 14.39 28.14 -21.69
N LEU A 403 13.23 27.96 -22.34
CA LEU A 403 12.78 28.80 -23.44
C LEU A 403 12.08 30.05 -22.89
N GLU A 404 12.58 31.25 -23.24
CA GLU A 404 12.05 32.52 -22.73
C GLU A 404 10.55 32.72 -23.02
N ALA A 405 10.04 32.17 -24.13
CA ALA A 405 8.64 32.29 -24.53
C ALA A 405 7.70 31.29 -23.82
N THR A 406 8.21 30.43 -22.94
CA THR A 406 7.45 29.32 -22.34
C THR A 406 7.65 29.23 -20.83
N LYS A 407 6.60 28.82 -20.11
CA LYS A 407 6.69 28.38 -18.71
C LYS A 407 6.10 26.99 -18.58
N VAL A 408 6.81 26.10 -17.90
CA VAL A 408 6.38 24.72 -17.66
C VAL A 408 6.17 24.53 -16.17
N TYR A 409 5.00 24.04 -15.80
CA TYR A 409 4.64 23.63 -14.44
C TYR A 409 4.33 22.15 -14.43
N ASN A 410 4.77 21.46 -13.38
CA ASN A 410 4.48 20.05 -13.16
C ASN A 410 3.64 19.85 -11.88
N VAL A 411 3.37 18.59 -11.54
CA VAL A 411 2.57 18.24 -10.35
C VAL A 411 3.14 18.76 -9.02
N ASP A 412 4.46 18.93 -8.91
CA ASP A 412 5.10 19.44 -7.68
C ASP A 412 4.86 20.94 -7.48
N ASP A 413 4.71 21.71 -8.57
CA ASP A 413 4.47 23.16 -8.54
C ASP A 413 3.05 23.51 -8.04
N LEU A 414 2.12 22.56 -8.11
CA LEU A 414 0.75 22.72 -7.62
C LEU A 414 0.67 22.98 -6.11
N LYS A 415 1.75 22.70 -5.37
CA LYS A 415 1.86 22.99 -3.93
C LYS A 415 1.64 24.49 -3.62
N GLU A 416 1.97 25.39 -4.55
CA GLU A 416 1.81 26.85 -4.38
C GLU A 416 0.34 27.24 -4.12
N VAL A 417 -0.58 26.72 -4.93
CA VAL A 417 -2.02 26.99 -4.83
C VAL A 417 -2.61 26.44 -3.54
N VAL A 418 -2.07 25.30 -3.10
CA VAL A 418 -2.68 24.49 -2.05
C VAL A 418 -2.29 25.02 -0.65
N ALA A 419 -1.40 26.00 -0.51
CA ALA A 419 -0.95 26.53 0.78
C ALA A 419 -1.99 27.37 1.56
N ALA A 420 -3.06 27.85 0.93
CA ALA A 420 -3.95 28.87 1.49
C ALA A 420 -4.89 28.42 2.64
N ASN A 421 -5.06 27.12 2.91
CA ASN A 421 -6.05 26.59 3.87
C ASN A 421 -5.43 25.66 4.94
N LYS A 422 -4.38 26.12 5.62
CA LYS A 422 -3.59 25.26 6.53
C LYS A 422 -4.31 24.91 7.84
N GLU A 423 -5.04 25.85 8.44
CA GLU A 423 -5.67 25.65 9.77
C GLU A 423 -6.86 24.68 9.73
N ASP A 424 -7.79 24.87 8.78
CA ASP A 424 -8.93 23.95 8.59
C ASP A 424 -8.46 22.52 8.27
N ARG A 425 -7.33 22.38 7.58
CA ARG A 425 -6.70 21.08 7.30
C ARG A 425 -6.20 20.38 8.54
N LEU A 426 -5.56 21.13 9.45
CA LEU A 426 -5.05 20.55 10.70
C LEU A 426 -6.20 20.02 11.57
N ARG A 427 -7.30 20.78 11.67
CA ARG A 427 -8.49 20.34 12.41
C ARG A 427 -9.08 19.05 11.82
N LYS A 428 -9.34 19.02 10.51
CA LYS A 428 -9.87 17.83 9.82
C LYS A 428 -8.92 16.63 9.92
N LYS A 429 -7.61 16.88 9.87
CA LYS A 429 -6.59 15.83 10.06
C LYS A 429 -6.66 15.24 11.46
N MET A 430 -6.81 16.05 12.50
CA MET A 430 -6.92 15.55 13.88
C MET A 430 -8.12 14.61 14.07
N GLU A 431 -9.30 15.00 13.58
CA GLU A 431 -10.52 14.18 13.65
C GLU A 431 -10.33 12.85 12.89
N ALA A 432 -9.75 12.90 11.69
CA ALA A 432 -9.46 11.71 10.90
C ALA A 432 -8.44 10.78 11.57
N MET A 433 -7.43 11.32 12.27
CA MET A 433 -6.44 10.52 12.98
C MET A 433 -7.05 9.74 14.14
N GLU A 434 -8.11 10.23 14.78
CA GLU A 434 -8.78 9.46 15.83
C GLU A 434 -9.40 8.17 15.27
N ILE A 435 -10.03 8.25 14.09
CA ILE A 435 -10.58 7.10 13.37
C ILE A 435 -9.45 6.15 12.96
N ILE A 436 -8.40 6.68 12.32
CA ILE A 436 -7.26 5.89 11.84
C ILE A 436 -6.59 5.14 13.00
N ASN A 437 -6.33 5.80 14.13
CA ASN A 437 -5.70 5.16 15.28
C ASN A 437 -6.51 4.00 15.86
N LYS A 438 -7.85 4.08 15.84
CA LYS A 438 -8.73 2.99 16.25
C LYS A 438 -8.66 1.82 15.26
N GLU A 439 -8.70 2.14 13.98
CA GLU A 439 -8.67 1.16 12.89
C GLU A 439 -7.32 0.45 12.77
N VAL A 440 -6.20 1.14 13.03
CA VAL A 440 -4.86 0.53 13.11
C VAL A 440 -4.83 -0.54 14.19
N LYS A 441 -5.34 -0.26 15.39
CA LYS A 441 -5.41 -1.25 16.48
C LYS A 441 -6.27 -2.45 16.11
N GLN A 442 -7.41 -2.22 15.46
CA GLN A 442 -8.29 -3.29 15.00
C GLN A 442 -7.60 -4.16 13.94
N PHE A 443 -6.90 -3.53 12.99
CA PHE A 443 -6.15 -4.26 11.97
C PHE A 443 -4.97 -5.05 12.57
N GLU A 444 -4.24 -4.48 13.53
CA GLU A 444 -3.17 -5.20 14.25
C GLU A 444 -3.74 -6.42 14.99
N GLY A 445 -4.88 -6.27 15.68
CA GLY A 445 -5.59 -7.38 16.32
C GLY A 445 -5.97 -8.47 15.31
N TRP A 446 -6.51 -8.08 14.16
CA TRP A 446 -6.81 -9.01 13.06
C TRP A 446 -5.55 -9.66 12.47
N LYS A 447 -4.46 -8.92 12.25
CA LYS A 447 -3.19 -9.46 11.73
C LYS A 447 -2.66 -10.54 12.66
N ASN A 448 -2.65 -10.26 13.95
CA ASN A 448 -2.09 -11.16 14.96
C ASN A 448 -3.00 -12.38 15.18
N SER A 449 -4.32 -12.26 14.99
CA SER A 449 -5.21 -13.43 15.03
C SER A 449 -4.97 -14.42 13.88
N LEU A 450 -4.30 -13.98 12.79
CA LEU A 450 -3.88 -14.89 11.72
C LEU A 450 -2.68 -15.76 12.13
N GLU A 451 -1.89 -15.36 13.12
CA GLU A 451 -0.71 -16.11 13.59
C GLU A 451 -1.10 -17.41 14.30
N THR A 452 -2.32 -17.50 14.83
CA THR A 452 -2.81 -18.73 15.47
C THR A 452 -3.27 -19.79 14.46
N VAL A 453 -3.52 -19.41 13.20
CA VAL A 453 -4.07 -20.30 12.17
C VAL A 453 -3.16 -21.52 11.89
N PRO A 454 -1.83 -21.36 11.74
CA PRO A 454 -0.91 -22.49 11.64
C PRO A 454 -0.99 -23.44 12.84
N THR A 455 -1.05 -22.91 14.07
CA THR A 455 -1.16 -23.72 15.29
C THR A 455 -2.46 -24.51 15.35
N ILE A 456 -3.58 -23.91 14.95
CA ILE A 456 -4.87 -24.61 14.81
C ILE A 456 -4.76 -25.78 13.83
N LYS A 457 -4.09 -25.57 12.69
CA LYS A 457 -3.87 -26.62 11.69
C LYS A 457 -2.98 -27.75 12.23
N LYS A 458 -1.89 -27.41 12.93
CA LYS A 458 -0.98 -28.37 13.58
C LYS A 458 -1.70 -29.21 14.63
N LEU A 459 -2.43 -28.58 15.54
CA LEU A 459 -3.17 -29.26 16.61
C LEU A 459 -4.21 -30.25 16.04
N ARG A 460 -4.94 -29.84 14.99
CA ARG A 460 -5.92 -30.71 14.33
C ARG A 460 -5.25 -31.92 13.67
N ALA A 461 -4.12 -31.72 13.01
CA ALA A 461 -3.36 -32.80 12.38
C ALA A 461 -2.78 -33.79 13.41
N TYR A 462 -2.27 -33.27 14.53
CA TYR A 462 -1.80 -34.08 15.66
C TYR A 462 -2.92 -34.98 16.21
N ALA A 463 -4.06 -34.37 16.53
CA ALA A 463 -5.17 -35.07 17.14
C ALA A 463 -5.84 -36.09 16.19
N GLU A 464 -5.89 -35.78 14.88
CA GLU A 464 -6.36 -36.71 13.85
C GLU A 464 -5.46 -37.95 13.71
N ARG A 465 -4.13 -37.77 13.86
CA ARG A 465 -3.17 -38.89 13.82
C ARG A 465 -3.41 -39.87 14.97
N ILE A 466 -3.63 -39.35 16.18
CA ILE A 466 -3.96 -40.16 17.36
C ILE A 466 -5.28 -40.90 17.12
N ARG A 467 -6.32 -40.18 16.68
CA ARG A 467 -7.63 -40.76 16.41
C ARG A 467 -7.53 -41.91 15.40
N ALA A 468 -6.86 -41.69 14.26
CA ALA A 468 -6.73 -42.70 13.22
C ALA A 468 -6.00 -43.96 13.73
N SER A 469 -4.88 -43.79 14.45
CA SER A 469 -4.12 -44.89 15.06
C SER A 469 -4.97 -45.68 16.06
N GLU A 470 -5.70 -45.01 16.96
CA GLU A 470 -6.50 -45.71 17.97
C GLU A 470 -7.74 -46.40 17.39
N VAL A 471 -8.36 -45.81 16.37
CA VAL A 471 -9.46 -46.48 15.63
C VAL A 471 -8.94 -47.73 14.93
N GLU A 472 -7.78 -47.68 14.27
CA GLU A 472 -7.19 -48.83 13.61
C GLU A 472 -6.86 -49.96 14.61
N LYS A 473 -6.23 -49.62 15.74
CA LYS A 473 -5.98 -50.58 16.83
C LYS A 473 -7.27 -51.18 17.39
N CYS A 474 -8.30 -50.37 17.59
CA CYS A 474 -9.60 -50.84 18.07
C CYS A 474 -10.21 -51.84 17.07
N LEU A 475 -10.26 -51.47 15.78
CA LEU A 475 -10.78 -52.33 14.72
C LEU A 475 -10.00 -53.65 14.58
N SER A 476 -8.67 -53.62 14.73
CA SER A 476 -7.83 -54.83 14.67
C SER A 476 -8.16 -55.86 15.77
N LYS A 477 -8.63 -55.40 16.94
CA LYS A 477 -8.98 -56.24 18.10
C LYS A 477 -10.41 -56.77 18.06
N MET A 478 -11.28 -56.18 17.23
CA MET A 478 -12.70 -56.53 17.17
C MET A 478 -13.02 -57.67 16.15
N GLY A 479 -12.01 -58.19 15.44
CA GLY A 479 -12.13 -59.34 14.53
C GLY A 479 -12.68 -59.00 13.13
N ASN A 480 -12.65 -60.00 12.22
CA ASN A 480 -12.99 -59.79 10.79
C ASN A 480 -14.50 -59.72 10.49
N ASP A 481 -15.37 -60.19 11.40
CA ASP A 481 -16.84 -60.30 11.21
C ASP A 481 -17.65 -59.03 11.60
N ILE A 482 -17.01 -57.86 11.64
CA ILE A 482 -17.69 -56.62 12.00
C ILE A 482 -18.46 -56.07 10.78
N SER A 483 -19.79 -55.96 10.92
CA SER A 483 -20.65 -55.23 9.98
C SER A 483 -20.17 -53.80 9.73
N LYS A 484 -20.32 -53.31 8.49
CA LYS A 484 -19.96 -51.94 8.09
C LYS A 484 -20.60 -50.88 9.00
N ASP A 485 -21.82 -51.09 9.47
CA ASP A 485 -22.53 -50.15 10.33
C ASP A 485 -21.87 -49.98 11.70
N LYS A 486 -21.33 -51.06 12.27
CA LYS A 486 -20.60 -51.02 13.53
C LYS A 486 -19.25 -50.32 13.37
N LYS A 487 -18.53 -50.56 12.26
CA LYS A 487 -17.28 -49.83 11.95
C LYS A 487 -17.54 -48.33 11.82
N LYS A 488 -18.65 -47.95 11.16
CA LYS A 488 -19.08 -46.55 11.04
C LYS A 488 -19.43 -45.95 12.40
N ALA A 489 -20.16 -46.66 13.25
CA ALA A 489 -20.49 -46.17 14.60
C ALA A 489 -19.23 -45.92 15.47
N VAL A 490 -18.21 -46.78 15.39
CA VAL A 490 -16.92 -46.58 16.08
C VAL A 490 -16.18 -45.36 15.50
N TYR A 491 -16.21 -45.20 14.18
CA TYR A 491 -15.62 -44.03 13.53
C TYR A 491 -16.30 -42.72 13.97
N ASP A 492 -17.63 -42.68 13.93
CA ASP A 492 -18.44 -41.52 14.32
C ASP A 492 -18.24 -41.17 15.81
N LEU A 493 -18.14 -42.18 16.68
CA LEU A 493 -17.78 -42.00 18.09
C LEU A 493 -16.42 -41.33 18.24
N SER A 494 -15.40 -41.82 17.52
CA SER A 494 -14.05 -41.27 17.58
C SER A 494 -13.99 -39.80 17.13
N ILE A 495 -14.72 -39.45 16.06
CA ILE A 495 -14.82 -38.08 15.55
C ILE A 495 -15.59 -37.20 16.53
N GLY A 496 -16.66 -37.71 17.15
CA GLY A 496 -17.43 -37.00 18.16
C GLY A 496 -16.60 -36.63 19.38
N ILE A 497 -15.77 -37.56 19.89
CA ILE A 497 -14.85 -37.30 20.99
C ILE A 497 -13.80 -36.25 20.58
N LEU A 498 -13.17 -36.43 19.41
CA LEU A 498 -12.16 -35.51 18.88
C LEU A 498 -12.71 -34.07 18.77
N ASN A 499 -13.88 -33.91 18.15
CA ASN A 499 -14.51 -32.61 17.95
C ASN A 499 -14.85 -31.93 19.29
N LYS A 500 -15.38 -32.69 20.27
CA LYS A 500 -15.72 -32.15 21.60
C LYS A 500 -14.47 -31.72 22.38
N LEU A 501 -13.37 -32.49 22.32
CA LEU A 501 -12.12 -32.14 22.97
C LEU A 501 -11.45 -30.91 22.33
N LEU A 502 -11.45 -30.82 21.00
CA LEU A 502 -10.82 -29.71 20.29
C LEU A 502 -11.67 -28.43 20.27
N HIS A 503 -12.98 -28.51 20.54
CA HIS A 503 -13.87 -27.34 20.52
C HIS A 503 -13.36 -26.21 21.41
N GLY A 504 -13.05 -26.50 22.68
CA GLY A 504 -12.56 -25.52 23.65
C GLY A 504 -11.28 -24.80 23.18
N PRO A 505 -10.17 -25.52 22.95
CA PRO A 505 -8.93 -24.92 22.46
C PRO A 505 -9.09 -24.17 21.13
N MET A 506 -9.84 -24.72 20.16
CA MET A 506 -10.07 -24.05 18.88
C MET A 506 -10.84 -22.74 19.04
N GLN A 507 -11.82 -22.69 19.95
CA GLN A 507 -12.58 -21.47 20.24
C GLN A 507 -11.71 -20.42 20.96
N HIS A 508 -10.73 -20.83 21.76
CA HIS A 508 -9.82 -19.89 22.46
C HIS A 508 -8.65 -19.42 21.58
N LEU A 509 -8.36 -20.11 20.48
CA LEU A 509 -7.39 -19.68 19.46
C LEU A 509 -8.00 -18.82 18.36
N ARG A 510 -9.32 -18.87 18.15
CA ARG A 510 -10.04 -18.01 17.21
C ARG A 510 -10.42 -16.69 17.88
N CYS A 511 -9.83 -15.61 17.39
CA CYS A 511 -10.13 -14.26 17.83
C CYS A 511 -11.18 -13.64 16.90
N ASP A 512 -12.43 -14.08 17.02
CA ASP A 512 -13.56 -13.49 16.29
C ASP A 512 -14.17 -12.37 17.15
N GLY A 513 -13.53 -11.19 17.14
CA GLY A 513 -14.09 -9.94 17.69
C GLY A 513 -13.92 -9.71 19.20
N ASP A 514 -13.33 -8.55 19.53
CA ASP A 514 -13.31 -7.70 20.75
C ASP A 514 -13.48 -8.24 22.20
N GLU A 515 -13.84 -9.49 22.46
CA GLU A 515 -14.12 -9.94 23.85
C GLU A 515 -12.90 -10.42 24.63
N ARG A 516 -11.78 -10.79 23.96
CA ARG A 516 -10.60 -11.34 24.63
C ARG A 516 -9.31 -10.59 24.27
N PRO A 517 -8.46 -10.29 25.25
CA PRO A 517 -7.18 -9.63 24.97
C PRO A 517 -6.29 -10.57 24.14
N LEU A 518 -5.74 -10.03 23.06
CA LEU A 518 -4.87 -10.78 22.13
C LEU A 518 -3.70 -11.48 22.84
N SER A 519 -3.19 -10.91 23.94
CA SER A 519 -2.14 -11.52 24.75
C SER A 519 -2.53 -12.91 25.27
N GLU A 520 -3.75 -13.08 25.77
CA GLU A 520 -4.23 -14.39 26.24
C GLU A 520 -4.32 -15.39 25.09
N VAL A 521 -4.73 -14.95 23.90
CA VAL A 521 -4.83 -15.81 22.71
C VAL A 521 -3.44 -16.32 22.28
N LEU A 522 -2.44 -15.44 22.29
CA LEU A 522 -1.05 -15.80 21.97
C LEU A 522 -0.44 -16.69 23.07
N GLU A 523 -0.70 -16.41 24.34
CA GLU A 523 -0.27 -17.27 25.44
C GLU A 523 -0.89 -18.68 25.36
N ASN A 524 -2.18 -18.77 25.00
CA ASN A 524 -2.85 -20.03 24.74
C ASN A 524 -2.22 -20.80 23.56
N MET A 525 -1.84 -20.08 22.50
CA MET A 525 -1.11 -20.67 21.38
C MET A 525 0.22 -21.26 21.83
N ASP A 526 1.02 -20.49 22.58
CA ASP A 526 2.32 -20.95 23.10
C ASP A 526 2.18 -22.09 24.10
N ALA A 527 1.14 -22.07 24.93
CA ALA A 527 0.82 -23.17 25.84
C ALA A 527 0.50 -24.46 25.07
N LEU A 528 -0.32 -24.39 24.02
CA LEU A 528 -0.66 -25.56 23.21
C LEU A 528 0.55 -26.10 22.43
N ASN A 529 1.40 -25.21 21.90
CA ASN A 529 2.66 -25.61 21.28
C ASN A 529 3.56 -26.36 22.26
N ARG A 530 3.64 -25.92 23.52
CA ARG A 530 4.42 -26.60 24.57
C ARG A 530 3.79 -27.91 25.07
N ILE A 531 2.49 -27.94 25.30
CA ILE A 531 1.78 -29.11 25.86
C ILE A 531 1.77 -30.28 24.86
N PHE A 532 1.58 -29.99 23.57
CA PHE A 532 1.45 -31.01 22.53
C PHE A 532 2.69 -31.13 21.63
N ASP A 533 3.75 -30.37 21.93
CA ASP A 533 5.00 -30.34 21.16
C ASP A 533 4.79 -30.19 19.63
N LEU A 534 3.89 -29.27 19.27
CA LEU A 534 3.39 -29.13 17.89
C LEU A 534 4.47 -28.69 16.90
N ASP A 535 5.57 -28.09 17.37
CA ASP A 535 6.67 -27.63 16.52
C ASP A 535 7.67 -28.75 16.19
N ALA A 536 8.03 -29.63 17.14
CA ALA A 536 8.95 -30.74 16.90
C ALA A 536 8.33 -31.82 15.99
N ASP A 537 7.04 -32.04 16.12
CA ASP A 537 6.30 -33.08 15.40
C ASP A 537 6.17 -32.77 13.89
N THR A 538 6.37 -31.51 13.50
CA THR A 538 6.39 -31.05 12.09
C THR A 538 7.73 -31.38 11.42
N SER A 539 8.85 -31.11 12.11
CA SER A 539 10.21 -31.45 11.66
C SER A 539 10.33 -32.95 11.37
N LEU A 540 9.80 -33.79 12.26
CA LEU A 540 9.84 -35.25 12.12
C LEU A 540 8.96 -35.76 10.97
N LEU A 541 7.85 -35.07 10.67
CA LEU A 541 6.96 -35.42 9.57
C LEU A 541 7.56 -35.02 8.22
N GLU A 542 8.16 -33.84 8.13
CA GLU A 542 8.86 -33.37 6.93
C GLU A 542 10.09 -34.22 6.62
N GLU A 543 10.86 -34.64 7.63
CA GLU A 543 11.94 -35.62 7.47
C GLU A 543 11.43 -36.97 6.96
N LYS A 544 10.32 -37.48 7.50
CA LYS A 544 9.73 -38.75 7.03
C LYS A 544 9.19 -38.66 5.61
N ILE A 545 8.60 -37.54 5.21
CA ILE A 545 8.10 -37.31 3.85
C ILE A 545 9.28 -37.20 2.87
N ARG A 546 10.34 -36.47 3.25
CA ARG A 546 11.58 -36.35 2.47
C ARG A 546 12.25 -37.70 2.27
N ALA A 547 12.40 -38.47 3.35
CA ALA A 547 12.94 -39.83 3.30
C ALA A 547 12.10 -40.77 2.42
N LYS A 548 10.77 -40.65 2.44
CA LYS A 548 9.89 -41.41 1.54
C LYS A 548 10.03 -40.98 0.08
N LEU A 549 10.11 -39.69 -0.21
CA LEU A 549 10.32 -39.18 -1.57
C LEU A 549 11.66 -39.64 -2.15
N GLU A 550 12.72 -39.59 -1.35
CA GLU A 550 14.05 -40.09 -1.72
C GLU A 550 14.06 -41.62 -1.96
N GLN A 551 13.35 -42.39 -1.13
CA GLN A 551 13.18 -43.83 -1.34
C GLN A 551 12.37 -44.16 -2.60
N THR A 552 11.40 -43.32 -2.96
CA THR A 552 10.57 -43.51 -4.15
C THR A 552 11.35 -43.16 -5.42
N GLN A 553 12.18 -42.11 -5.38
CA GLN A 553 13.12 -41.78 -6.46
C GLN A 553 14.22 -42.84 -6.65
N LYS A 554 14.77 -43.40 -5.55
CA LYS A 554 15.74 -44.51 -5.60
C LYS A 554 15.16 -45.84 -6.09
N ARG A 555 13.85 -46.01 -6.08
CA ARG A 555 13.16 -47.19 -6.66
C ARG A 555 12.74 -46.99 -8.12
N ALA A 556 12.70 -45.74 -8.58
CA ALA A 556 12.37 -45.37 -9.95
C ALA A 556 13.62 -45.15 -10.83
N SER A 557 14.82 -45.18 -10.23
CA SER A 557 16.13 -45.25 -10.86
C SER A 557 16.71 -46.64 -10.67
#